data_AF-A0A0F9J3D2-F1
#
_entry.id   AF-A0A0F9J3D2-F1
#
_cell.length_a   1.000
_cell.length_b   1.000
_cell.length_c   1.000
_cell.angle_alpha   90.00
_cell.angle_beta   90.00
_cell.angle_gamma   90.00
#
_symmetry.space_group_name_H-M   'P 1'
#
loop_
_entity.id
_entity.type
_entity.pdbx_description
1 polymer ?
#
loop_
_entity_poly.entity_id
_entity_poly.type
_entity_poly.pdbx_seq_one_letter_code
_entity_poly.pdbx_strand_id
1 'polypeptide(L)'
;MKYFLLILLLSSNAFAATGLEGIKWGLTHPPVWDPNPWYINYVGHPYVGSETYLLARNRNCSKFKSFLISTGASVTWEYTLEPLYGARPSIQDLLVTSTIGSLFGELRYWLKNKTNNKVLKIILDPIDALFGGINE
;
A
#
# COMPACT_ATOMS: atom_id res chain seq x y z
N MET A 1 5.43 13.00 5.25
CA MET A 1 6.80 12.76 5.76
C MET A 1 7.15 13.51 7.05
N LYS A 2 6.76 14.78 7.27
CA LYS A 2 7.13 15.52 8.50
C LYS A 2 6.47 15.03 9.80
N TYR A 3 5.30 14.40 9.75
CA TYR A 3 4.68 13.78 10.94
C TYR A 3 5.20 12.37 11.26
N PHE A 4 5.78 11.68 10.26
CA PHE A 4 6.36 10.35 10.41
C PHE A 4 7.66 10.37 11.22
N LEU A 5 8.50 11.39 11.03
CA LEU A 5 9.70 11.61 11.84
C LEU A 5 9.40 12.20 13.23
N LEU A 6 8.31 12.98 13.37
CA LEU A 6 8.00 13.68 14.62
C LEU A 6 7.40 12.73 15.67
N ILE A 7 6.68 11.69 15.26
CA ILE A 7 6.21 10.61 16.16
C ILE A 7 7.39 9.74 16.62
N LEU A 8 8.36 9.47 15.73
CA LEU A 8 9.60 8.74 16.04
C LEU A 8 10.51 9.47 17.05
N LEU A 9 10.43 10.80 17.13
CA LEU A 9 11.27 11.62 18.03
C LEU A 9 10.60 11.96 19.38
N LEU A 10 9.28 11.74 19.53
CA LEU A 10 8.53 12.12 20.73
C LEU A 10 8.12 10.94 21.62
N SER A 11 8.29 9.69 21.20
CA SER A 11 8.06 8.52 22.05
C SER A 11 9.37 8.03 22.69
N SER A 12 9.98 8.85 23.53
CA SER A 12 11.00 8.37 24.46
C SER A 12 10.35 7.40 25.44
N ASN A 13 10.73 6.13 25.31
CA ASN A 13 10.51 4.98 26.20
C ASN A 13 9.57 3.89 25.62
N ALA A 14 10.22 2.81 25.13
CA ALA A 14 9.79 1.43 25.34
C ALA A 14 8.74 0.74 24.43
N PHE A 15 8.45 1.20 23.20
CA PHE A 15 7.58 0.42 22.28
C PHE A 15 8.30 -0.23 21.09
N ALA A 16 9.53 -0.66 21.31
CA ALA A 16 10.15 -1.69 20.48
C ALA A 16 10.97 -2.61 21.40
N ALA A 17 10.27 -3.36 22.27
CA ALA A 17 10.72 -4.72 22.48
C ALA A 17 10.91 -5.32 21.06
N THR A 18 12.06 -5.94 20.79
CA THR A 18 12.57 -6.44 19.50
C THR A 18 11.55 -6.54 18.36
N GLY A 19 11.86 -6.25 17.10
CA GLY A 19 10.86 -6.24 15.99
C GLY A 19 9.86 -7.41 15.95
N LEU A 20 10.23 -8.58 16.45
CA LEU A 20 9.33 -9.72 16.68
C LEU A 20 8.18 -9.43 17.67
N GLU A 21 8.42 -8.74 18.78
CA GLU A 21 7.39 -8.35 19.76
C GLU A 21 6.43 -7.31 19.19
N GLY A 22 6.88 -6.39 18.34
CA GLY A 22 6.00 -5.49 17.59
C GLY A 22 5.04 -6.27 16.69
N ILE A 23 5.58 -7.18 15.86
CA ILE A 23 4.75 -8.07 15.00
C ILE A 23 3.78 -8.91 15.84
N LYS A 24 4.27 -9.53 16.92
CA LYS A 24 3.44 -10.32 17.84
C LYS A 24 2.32 -9.48 18.45
N TRP A 25 2.60 -8.23 18.83
CA TRP A 25 1.60 -7.32 19.34
C TRP A 25 0.51 -7.03 18.30
N GLY A 26 0.89 -6.74 17.07
CA GLY A 26 -0.05 -6.54 15.96
C GLY A 26 -0.94 -7.77 15.67
N LEU A 27 -0.37 -8.97 15.74
CA LEU A 27 -1.10 -10.23 15.51
C LEU A 27 -2.00 -10.65 16.67
N THR A 28 -1.73 -10.18 17.89
CA THR A 28 -2.49 -10.56 19.11
C THR A 28 -3.57 -9.57 19.50
N HIS A 29 -3.65 -8.43 18.83
CA HIS A 29 -4.65 -7.40 19.08
C HIS A 29 -5.51 -7.19 17.84
N PRO A 30 -6.83 -6.96 17.97
CA PRO A 30 -7.68 -6.75 16.80
C PRO A 30 -7.29 -5.47 16.05
N PRO A 31 -7.63 -5.36 14.76
CA PRO A 31 -7.48 -4.10 14.05
C PRO A 31 -8.39 -3.03 14.69
N VAL A 32 -8.01 -1.77 14.57
CA VAL A 32 -8.78 -0.62 15.07
C VAL A 32 -9.03 0.38 13.96
N TRP A 33 -9.93 1.33 14.20
CA TRP A 33 -10.07 2.44 13.29
C TRP A 33 -8.86 3.38 13.41
N ASP A 34 -8.12 3.57 12.32
CA ASP A 34 -6.96 4.46 12.29
C ASP A 34 -7.39 5.95 12.46
N PRO A 35 -6.84 6.69 13.45
CA PRO A 35 -7.09 8.11 13.66
C PRO A 35 -6.37 9.06 12.69
N ASN A 36 -5.57 8.54 11.75
CA ASN A 36 -4.84 9.35 10.79
C ASN A 36 -5.76 10.25 9.94
N PRO A 37 -5.24 11.38 9.41
CA PRO A 37 -5.99 12.23 8.49
C PRO A 37 -6.59 11.45 7.33
N TRP A 38 -7.84 11.75 6.99
CA TRP A 38 -8.64 11.00 6.00
C TRP A 38 -7.92 10.76 4.66
N TYR A 39 -7.09 11.69 4.20
CA TYR A 39 -6.40 11.55 2.91
C TYR A 39 -5.29 10.49 2.95
N ILE A 40 -4.74 10.14 4.12
CA ILE A 40 -3.79 9.03 4.23
C ILE A 40 -4.54 7.73 3.95
N ASN A 41 -5.65 7.51 4.65
CA ASN A 41 -6.44 6.27 4.60
C ASN A 41 -7.21 6.13 3.28
N TYR A 42 -7.76 7.22 2.74
CA TYR A 42 -8.64 7.17 1.56
C TYR A 42 -8.00 7.64 0.24
N VAL A 43 -6.77 8.15 0.27
CA VAL A 43 -6.02 8.45 -0.96
C VAL A 43 -4.69 7.71 -0.98
N GLY A 44 -3.92 7.78 0.10
CA GLY A 44 -2.62 7.11 0.23
C GLY A 44 -2.73 5.59 0.11
N HIS A 45 -3.53 4.96 0.96
CA HIS A 45 -3.71 3.50 0.95
C HIS A 45 -4.25 2.97 -0.39
N PRO A 46 -5.34 3.53 -0.97
CA PRO A 46 -5.78 3.15 -2.30
C PRO A 46 -4.71 3.35 -3.39
N TYR A 47 -3.89 4.41 -3.30
CA TYR A 47 -2.79 4.60 -4.23
C TYR A 47 -1.76 3.47 -4.11
N VAL A 48 -1.30 3.13 -2.90
CA VAL A 48 -0.36 2.01 -2.67
C VAL A 48 -0.96 0.67 -3.12
N GLY A 49 -2.24 0.43 -2.86
CA GLY A 49 -2.95 -0.74 -3.38
C GLY A 49 -2.97 -0.78 -4.91
N SER A 50 -3.17 0.36 -5.57
CA SER A 50 -3.12 0.44 -7.04
C SER A 50 -1.74 0.14 -7.61
N GLU A 51 -0.66 0.54 -6.93
CA GLU A 51 0.73 0.22 -7.32
C GLU A 51 1.01 -1.28 -7.21
N THR A 52 0.66 -1.91 -6.08
CA THR A 52 0.85 -3.35 -5.88
C THR A 52 0.01 -4.18 -6.84
N TYR A 53 -1.21 -3.72 -7.16
CA TYR A 53 -2.04 -4.28 -8.21
C TYR A 53 -1.38 -4.20 -9.59
N LEU A 54 -0.89 -3.02 -9.98
CA LEU A 54 -0.23 -2.80 -11.28
C LEU A 54 1.03 -3.65 -11.44
N LEU A 55 1.84 -3.77 -10.39
CA LEU A 55 3.02 -4.65 -10.39
C LEU A 55 2.66 -6.09 -10.76
N ALA A 56 1.59 -6.64 -10.18
CA ALA A 56 1.10 -7.96 -10.54
C ALA A 56 0.52 -7.98 -11.96
N ARG A 57 -0.27 -6.96 -12.30
CA ARG A 57 -1.00 -6.90 -13.56
C ARG A 57 -0.06 -6.77 -14.76
N ASN A 58 1.02 -6.01 -14.68
CA ASN A 58 2.05 -5.92 -15.70
C ASN A 58 2.80 -7.24 -15.91
N ARG A 59 2.79 -8.14 -14.92
CA ARG A 59 3.39 -9.50 -14.99
C ARG A 59 2.39 -10.56 -15.45
N ASN A 60 1.42 -10.17 -16.28
CA ASN A 60 0.40 -11.05 -16.86
C ASN A 60 -0.51 -11.76 -15.84
N CYS A 61 -0.60 -11.28 -14.60
CA CYS A 61 -1.58 -11.80 -13.64
C CYS A 61 -3.01 -11.43 -14.05
N SER A 62 -3.98 -12.30 -13.77
CA SER A 62 -5.39 -11.93 -13.96
C SER A 62 -5.81 -10.83 -12.98
N LYS A 63 -6.95 -10.17 -13.24
CA LYS A 63 -7.49 -9.13 -12.33
C LYS A 63 -7.65 -9.65 -10.90
N PHE A 64 -8.17 -10.87 -10.77
CA PHE A 64 -8.37 -11.51 -9.46
C PHE A 64 -7.05 -11.85 -8.76
N LYS A 65 -6.07 -12.42 -9.49
CA LYS A 65 -4.74 -12.68 -8.91
C LYS A 65 -4.06 -11.38 -8.46
N SER A 66 -4.17 -10.33 -9.25
CA SER A 66 -3.60 -9.01 -8.94
C SER A 66 -4.28 -8.39 -7.70
N PHE A 67 -5.60 -8.53 -7.58
CA PHE A 67 -6.34 -8.14 -6.37
C PHE A 67 -5.87 -8.93 -5.14
N LEU A 68 -5.71 -10.25 -5.23
CA LEU A 68 -5.20 -11.05 -4.11
C LEU A 68 -3.78 -10.66 -3.70
N ILE A 69 -2.91 -10.33 -4.65
CA ILE A 69 -1.55 -9.83 -4.37
C ILE A 69 -1.61 -8.48 -3.63
N SER A 70 -2.45 -7.54 -4.09
CA SER A 70 -2.68 -6.27 -3.38
C SER A 70 -3.20 -6.50 -1.95
N THR A 71 -4.13 -7.45 -1.78
CA THR A 71 -4.66 -7.83 -0.46
C THR A 71 -3.59 -8.43 0.44
N GLY A 72 -2.75 -9.33 -0.08
CA GLY A 72 -1.62 -9.87 0.67
C GLY A 72 -0.62 -8.78 1.07
N ALA A 73 -0.35 -7.81 0.20
CA ALA A 73 0.51 -6.68 0.50
C ALA A 73 -0.08 -5.77 1.59
N SER A 74 -1.38 -5.44 1.51
CA SER A 74 -2.09 -4.67 2.54
C SER A 74 -2.05 -5.39 3.89
N VAL A 75 -2.44 -6.67 3.95
CA VAL A 75 -2.39 -7.46 5.20
C VAL A 75 -0.97 -7.50 5.76
N THR A 76 0.04 -7.67 4.91
CA THR A 76 1.44 -7.70 5.35
C THR A 76 1.84 -6.35 5.95
N TRP A 77 1.51 -5.23 5.30
CA TRP A 77 1.81 -3.89 5.82
C TRP A 77 1.18 -3.67 7.20
N GLU A 78 -0.12 -3.91 7.29
CA GLU A 78 -0.94 -3.64 8.49
C GLU A 78 -0.54 -4.51 9.69
N TYR A 79 -0.24 -5.80 9.47
CA TYR A 79 0.08 -6.72 10.56
C TYR A 79 1.58 -6.88 10.85
N THR A 80 2.46 -6.28 10.05
CA THR A 80 3.91 -6.34 10.29
C THR A 80 4.54 -4.97 10.40
N LEU A 81 4.43 -4.13 9.37
CA LEU A 81 5.16 -2.87 9.31
C LEU A 81 4.56 -1.83 10.27
N GLU A 82 3.24 -1.69 10.33
CA GLU A 82 2.63 -0.74 11.28
C GLU A 82 2.92 -1.07 12.76
N PRO A 83 2.80 -2.33 13.20
CA PRO A 83 3.18 -2.71 14.56
C PRO A 83 4.67 -2.51 14.88
N LEU A 84 5.56 -2.65 13.89
CA LEU A 84 6.98 -2.32 14.04
C LEU A 84 7.21 -0.82 14.34
N TYR A 85 6.28 0.05 13.95
CA TYR A 85 6.29 1.48 14.24
C TYR A 85 5.32 1.87 15.37
N GLY A 86 4.79 0.90 16.11
CA GLY A 86 3.91 1.13 17.26
C GLY A 86 2.46 1.48 16.92
N ALA A 87 2.03 1.24 15.68
CA ALA A 87 0.65 1.41 15.25
C ALA A 87 -0.08 0.06 15.17
N ARG A 88 -1.36 0.04 15.55
CA ARG A 88 -2.21 -1.16 15.41
C ARG A 88 -2.67 -1.28 13.96
N PRO A 89 -2.90 -2.51 13.46
CA PRO A 89 -3.51 -2.72 12.15
C PRO A 89 -4.81 -1.93 12.02
N SER A 90 -5.04 -1.33 10.85
CA SER A 90 -6.19 -0.47 10.57
C SER A 90 -7.31 -1.21 9.86
N ILE A 91 -8.54 -1.11 10.39
CA ILE A 91 -9.74 -1.74 9.81
C ILE A 91 -10.01 -1.19 8.41
N GLN A 92 -10.05 0.14 8.29
CA GLN A 92 -10.38 0.76 7.01
C GLN A 92 -9.28 0.52 5.99
N ASP A 93 -8.01 0.52 6.37
CA ASP A 93 -6.92 0.37 5.42
C ASP A 93 -6.83 -1.05 4.87
N LEU A 94 -7.12 -2.06 5.69
CA LEU A 94 -7.33 -3.45 5.25
C LEU A 94 -8.47 -3.57 4.21
N LEU A 95 -9.50 -2.73 4.31
CA LEU A 95 -10.63 -2.73 3.37
C LEU A 95 -10.31 -1.93 2.10
N VAL A 96 -9.86 -0.69 2.23
CA VAL A 96 -9.81 0.27 1.11
C VAL A 96 -8.56 0.12 0.26
N THR A 97 -7.42 -0.30 0.85
CA THR A 97 -6.15 -0.45 0.12
C THR A 97 -6.37 -1.31 -1.13
N SER A 98 -6.90 -2.51 -0.95
CA SER A 98 -7.02 -3.45 -2.06
C SER A 98 -8.30 -3.30 -2.86
N THR A 99 -9.42 -2.95 -2.22
CA THR A 99 -10.70 -2.81 -2.95
C THR A 99 -10.69 -1.60 -3.86
N ILE A 100 -10.44 -0.41 -3.32
CA ILE A 100 -10.38 0.83 -4.10
C ILE A 100 -9.10 0.85 -4.94
N GLY A 101 -7.97 0.43 -4.37
CA GLY A 101 -6.70 0.42 -5.09
C GLY A 101 -6.71 -0.48 -6.31
N SER A 102 -7.32 -1.66 -6.27
CA SER A 102 -7.42 -2.53 -7.46
C SER A 102 -8.31 -1.95 -8.56
N LEU A 103 -9.40 -1.27 -8.20
CA LEU A 103 -10.24 -0.58 -9.18
C LEU A 103 -9.47 0.54 -9.88
N PHE A 104 -8.74 1.34 -9.09
CA PHE A 104 -7.92 2.42 -9.63
C PHE A 104 -6.73 1.88 -10.45
N GLY A 105 -6.09 0.80 -9.99
CA GLY A 105 -5.00 0.12 -10.68
C GLY A 105 -5.44 -0.46 -12.02
N GLU A 106 -6.61 -1.11 -12.09
CA GLU A 106 -7.14 -1.63 -13.35
C GLU A 106 -7.48 -0.52 -14.34
N LEU A 107 -8.03 0.62 -13.86
CA LEU A 107 -8.27 1.80 -14.70
C LEU A 107 -6.95 2.33 -15.28
N ARG A 108 -5.92 2.47 -14.44
CA ARG A 108 -4.58 2.91 -14.86
C ARG A 108 -3.96 1.95 -15.87
N TYR A 109 -4.05 0.64 -15.63
CA TYR A 109 -3.58 -0.40 -16.53
C TYR A 109 -4.24 -0.30 -17.91
N TRP A 110 -5.56 -0.14 -17.94
CA TRP A 110 -6.31 0.02 -19.19
C TRP A 110 -5.91 1.29 -19.95
N LEU A 111 -5.83 2.43 -19.26
CA LEU A 111 -5.41 3.70 -19.86
C LEU A 111 -3.98 3.62 -20.43
N LYS A 112 -3.05 2.99 -19.69
CA LYS A 112 -1.65 2.83 -20.08
C LYS A 112 -1.53 2.05 -21.38
N ASN A 113 -2.30 0.98 -21.53
CA ASN A 113 -2.27 0.13 -22.72
C ASN A 113 -3.01 0.71 -23.93
N LYS A 114 -3.85 1.73 -23.72
CA LYS A 114 -4.58 2.40 -24.79
C LYS A 114 -3.82 3.58 -25.40
N THR A 115 -2.84 4.13 -24.67
CA THR A 115 -2.09 5.31 -25.11
C THR A 115 -0.74 4.96 -25.73
N ASN A 116 -0.35 5.71 -26.77
CA ASN A 116 1.00 5.67 -27.35
C ASN A 116 1.91 6.78 -26.77
N ASN A 117 1.37 7.66 -25.93
CA ASN A 117 2.14 8.76 -25.35
C ASN A 117 3.00 8.26 -24.17
N LYS A 118 4.32 8.28 -24.34
CA LYS A 118 5.29 7.84 -23.31
C LYS A 118 5.16 8.60 -21.99
N VAL A 119 4.93 9.90 -22.03
CA VAL A 119 4.75 10.73 -20.82
C VAL A 119 3.51 10.27 -20.06
N LEU A 120 2.42 9.98 -20.78
CA LEU A 120 1.20 9.48 -20.14
C LEU A 120 1.40 8.09 -19.54
N LYS A 121 2.16 7.20 -20.21
CA LYS A 121 2.52 5.90 -19.62
C LYS A 121 3.30 6.07 -18.31
N ILE A 122 4.24 7.02 -18.24
CA ILE A 122 5.02 7.31 -17.02
C ILE A 122 4.12 7.83 -15.89
N ILE A 123 3.18 8.72 -16.20
CA ILE A 123 2.24 9.26 -15.20
C ILE A 123 1.31 8.15 -14.68
N LEU A 124 0.83 7.29 -15.57
CA LEU A 124 -0.11 6.23 -15.22
C LEU A 124 0.52 5.08 -14.45
N ASP A 125 1.81 4.81 -14.64
CA ASP A 125 2.52 3.71 -13.98
C ASP A 125 3.99 4.07 -13.77
N PRO A 126 4.27 4.96 -12.81
CA PRO A 126 5.62 5.47 -12.59
C PRO A 126 6.56 4.38 -12.07
N ILE A 127 6.05 3.37 -11.34
CA ILE A 127 6.88 2.27 -10.85
C ILE A 127 7.33 1.39 -12.02
N ASP A 128 6.42 0.99 -12.91
CA ASP A 128 6.78 0.22 -14.10
C ASP A 128 7.72 1.00 -15.03
N ALA A 129 7.54 2.32 -15.12
CA ALA A 129 8.45 3.23 -15.83
C ALA A 129 9.90 3.13 -15.32
N LEU A 130 10.07 3.12 -13.99
CA LEU A 130 11.38 3.05 -13.34
C LEU A 130 12.08 1.71 -13.61
N PHE A 131 11.32 0.63 -13.80
CA PHE A 131 11.85 -0.71 -14.09
C PHE A 131 11.93 -1.04 -15.60
N GLY A 132 11.71 -0.05 -16.48
CA GLY A 132 11.88 -0.21 -17.92
C GLY A 132 10.66 -0.73 -18.68
N GLY A 133 9.51 -0.94 -18.03
CA GLY A 133 8.30 -1.50 -18.65
C GLY A 133 7.62 -0.63 -19.71
N ILE A 134 8.11 0.60 -19.95
CA ILE A 134 7.58 1.54 -20.94
C ILE A 134 8.36 1.51 -22.27
N ASN A 135 9.54 0.86 -22.29
CA ASN A 135 10.40 0.81 -23.47
C ASN A 135 10.13 -0.40 -24.38
N GLU A 136 9.22 -1.29 -23.97
CA GLU A 136 8.67 -2.39 -24.77
C GLU A 136 7.42 -1.94 -25.55
#